data_AF-A0A966XH74-F1
#
_entry.id   AF-A0A966XH74-F1
#
_cell.length_a   1.000
_cell.length_b   1.000
_cell.length_c   1.000
_cell.angle_alpha   90.00
_cell.angle_beta   90.00
_cell.angle_gamma   90.00
#
_symmetry.space_group_name_H-M   'P 1'
#
loop_
_entity.id
_entity.type
_entity.pdbx_description
1 polymer ?
#
loop_
_entity_poly.entity_id
_entity_poly.type
_entity_poly.pdbx_seq_one_letter_code
_entity_poly.pdbx_strand_id
1 'polypeptide(L)'
;MAQDIRYPSLKYIKPAARRRIPHFVWEYLDSATGGEATKDRNVRSLQAVTMMPAILLGEIKPSTHQTFLGQSFDLPFGIAPVGLSGAIWPDAERILAREAAKSNIPYTLSTVACQTPETIGPICDGKGWFQLYPPRDPEVRRDMINRIAAAGFKTLVVTVDIPAPSRR
;
A
#
# COMPACT_ATOMS: atom_id res chain seq x y z
N MET A 1 6.42 22.26 11.79
CA MET A 1 6.83 20.94 12.32
C MET A 1 8.29 20.75 11.96
N ALA A 2 9.18 20.59 12.94
CA ALA A 2 10.59 20.30 12.66
C ALA A 2 10.68 18.92 11.98
N GLN A 3 11.34 18.83 10.82
CA GLN A 3 11.53 17.54 10.15
C GLN A 3 12.44 16.66 11.02
N ASP A 4 11.99 15.44 11.32
CA ASP A 4 12.80 14.46 12.01
C ASP A 4 13.95 13.99 11.09
N ILE A 5 15.12 14.59 11.27
CA ILE A 5 16.31 14.33 10.44
C ILE A 5 16.95 12.95 10.70
N ARG A 6 16.43 12.15 11.64
CA ARG A 6 16.97 10.80 11.91
C ARG A 6 16.78 9.86 10.73
N TYR A 7 15.70 10.04 9.96
CA TYR A 7 15.36 9.20 8.81
C TYR A 7 14.94 10.05 7.59
N PRO A 8 15.89 10.72 6.92
CA PRO A 8 15.58 11.70 5.88
C PRO A 8 15.04 11.08 4.58
N SER A 9 15.14 9.76 4.41
CA SER A 9 14.56 9.03 3.28
C SER A 9 14.33 7.55 3.60
N LEU A 10 13.59 6.86 2.72
CA LEU A 10 13.29 5.43 2.84
C LEU A 10 14.54 4.56 3.03
N LYS A 11 15.68 4.95 2.43
CA LYS A 11 16.97 4.24 2.57
C LYS A 11 17.44 4.16 4.03
N TYR A 12 17.12 5.16 4.85
CA TYR A 12 17.51 5.21 6.26
C TYR A 12 16.50 4.52 7.17
N ILE A 13 15.23 4.44 6.76
CA ILE A 13 14.17 3.74 7.51
C ILE A 13 14.37 2.22 7.43
N LYS A 14 14.74 1.69 6.25
CA LYS A 14 14.84 0.25 6.00
C LYS A 14 15.76 -0.49 7.01
N PRO A 15 17.00 -0.04 7.29
CA PRO A 15 17.86 -0.69 8.29
C PRO A 15 17.31 -0.60 9.72
N ALA A 16 16.63 0.50 10.07
CA ALA A 16 16.04 0.67 11.39
C ALA A 16 14.84 -0.28 11.60
N ALA A 17 14.01 -0.45 10.56
CA ALA A 17 12.91 -1.41 10.56
C ALA A 17 13.43 -2.86 10.68
N ARG A 18 14.46 -3.23 9.92
CA ARG A 18 15.08 -4.56 9.97
C ARG A 18 15.54 -4.97 11.36
N ARG A 19 16.02 -4.02 12.17
CA ARG A 19 16.47 -4.28 13.56
C ARG A 19 15.33 -4.60 14.52
N ARG A 20 14.09 -4.23 14.18
CA ARG A 20 12.90 -4.38 15.04
C ARG A 20 11.98 -5.50 14.61
N ILE A 21 11.93 -5.78 13.31
CA ILE A 21 11.06 -6.81 12.74
C ILE A 21 11.72 -8.19 12.95
N PRO A 22 11.00 -9.21 13.45
CA PRO A 22 11.52 -10.57 13.54
C PRO A 22 12.05 -11.04 12.18
N HIS A 23 13.20 -11.71 12.17
CA HIS A 23 13.93 -11.98 10.92
C HIS A 23 13.07 -12.70 9.86
N PHE A 24 12.28 -13.70 10.24
CA PHE A 24 11.41 -14.41 9.29
C PHE A 24 10.31 -13.53 8.67
N VAL A 25 9.79 -12.55 9.44
CA VAL A 25 8.83 -11.56 8.92
C VAL A 25 9.53 -10.57 8.01
N TRP A 26 10.78 -10.20 8.33
CA TRP A 26 11.59 -9.35 7.47
C TRP A 26 11.84 -9.99 6.10
N GLU A 27 12.21 -11.27 6.07
CA GLU A 27 12.38 -12.00 4.80
C GLU A 27 11.05 -12.09 4.04
N TYR A 28 9.92 -12.36 4.71
CA TYR A 28 8.60 -12.29 4.07
C TYR A 28 8.32 -10.93 3.40
N LEU A 29 8.70 -9.83 4.05
CA LEU A 29 8.45 -8.46 3.59
C LEU A 29 9.41 -8.01 2.48
N ASP A 30 10.71 -8.27 2.62
CA ASP A 30 11.73 -7.71 1.73
C ASP A 30 12.09 -8.65 0.57
N SER A 31 11.84 -9.96 0.67
CA SER A 31 12.27 -10.92 -0.36
C SER A 31 11.44 -10.87 -1.64
N ALA A 32 12.05 -11.33 -2.74
CA ALA A 32 11.41 -11.45 -4.05
C ALA A 32 11.53 -12.89 -4.59
N THR A 33 10.82 -13.18 -5.69
CA THR A 33 10.82 -14.54 -6.26
C THR A 33 12.17 -14.92 -6.88
N GLY A 34 12.60 -16.16 -6.66
CA GLY A 34 13.79 -16.73 -7.29
C GLY A 34 15.08 -16.03 -6.84
N GLY A 35 15.98 -15.70 -7.77
CA GLY A 35 17.23 -14.97 -7.46
C GLY A 35 17.04 -13.46 -7.22
N GLU A 36 15.84 -13.02 -6.88
CA GLU A 36 15.45 -11.62 -6.59
C GLU A 36 15.74 -10.56 -7.66
N ALA A 37 16.20 -10.95 -8.85
CA ALA A 37 16.66 -10.03 -9.89
C ALA A 37 15.64 -8.94 -10.28
N THR A 38 14.33 -9.24 -10.19
CA THR A 38 13.26 -8.29 -10.48
C THR A 38 13.19 -7.14 -9.48
N LYS A 39 13.51 -7.37 -8.21
CA LYS A 39 13.53 -6.32 -7.17
C LYS A 39 14.53 -5.23 -7.53
N ASP A 40 15.75 -5.62 -7.89
CA ASP A 40 16.81 -4.71 -8.34
C ASP A 40 16.50 -4.08 -9.70
N ARG A 41 15.87 -4.84 -10.60
CA ARG A 41 15.44 -4.32 -11.91
C ARG A 41 14.42 -3.19 -11.75
N ASN A 42 13.42 -3.34 -10.88
CA ASN A 42 12.38 -2.33 -10.66
C ASN A 42 12.98 -0.98 -10.23
N VAL A 43 13.93 -1.01 -9.27
CA VAL A 43 14.61 0.20 -8.81
C VAL A 43 15.46 0.83 -9.93
N ARG A 44 16.26 0.02 -10.63
CA ARG A 44 17.10 0.50 -11.74
C ARG A 44 16.28 1.10 -12.87
N SER A 45 15.14 0.50 -13.22
CA SER A 45 14.25 1.00 -14.26
C SER A 45 13.68 2.38 -13.92
N LEU A 46 13.29 2.63 -12.67
CA LEU A 46 12.84 3.95 -12.24
C LEU A 46 13.99 4.97 -12.24
N GLN A 47 15.19 4.58 -11.80
CA GLN A 47 16.36 5.46 -11.80
C GLN A 47 16.85 5.84 -13.21
N ALA A 48 16.57 5.01 -14.21
CA ALA A 48 16.90 5.30 -15.60
C ALA A 48 16.03 6.41 -16.20
N VAL A 49 14.89 6.75 -15.58
CA VAL A 49 14.05 7.87 -15.99
C VAL A 49 14.65 9.16 -15.44
N THR A 50 15.17 10.01 -16.31
CA THR A 50 15.75 11.31 -15.94
C THR A 50 14.77 12.45 -16.24
N MET A 51 14.85 13.51 -15.45
CA MET A 51 14.03 14.71 -15.62
C MET A 51 14.85 15.80 -16.32
N MET A 52 14.24 16.50 -17.27
CA MET A 52 14.83 17.71 -17.86
C MET A 52 14.33 18.94 -17.08
N PRO A 53 15.19 19.69 -16.38
CA PRO A 53 14.77 20.87 -15.65
C PRO A 53 14.23 21.95 -16.61
N ALA A 54 13.03 22.45 -16.33
CA ALA A 54 12.49 23.62 -17.00
C ALA A 54 12.83 24.86 -16.17
N ILE A 55 13.66 25.74 -16.71
CA ILE A 55 14.15 26.96 -16.05
C ILE A 55 13.41 28.20 -16.56
N LEU A 56 13.51 29.31 -15.81
CA LEU A 56 12.92 30.61 -16.16
C LEU A 56 11.37 30.63 -16.25
N LEU A 57 10.69 29.78 -15.47
CA LEU A 57 9.23 29.71 -15.43
C LEU A 57 8.56 30.68 -14.43
N GLY A 58 9.34 31.46 -13.68
CA GLY A 58 8.83 32.29 -12.60
C GLY A 58 8.42 31.49 -11.36
N GLU A 59 7.50 32.03 -10.57
CA GLU A 59 6.97 31.35 -9.37
C GLU A 59 6.02 30.22 -9.78
N ILE A 60 6.33 28.99 -9.37
CA ILE A 60 5.47 27.82 -9.58
C ILE A 60 4.84 27.46 -8.23
N LYS A 61 3.51 27.34 -8.21
CA LYS A 61 2.75 26.77 -7.08
C LYS A 61 2.36 25.33 -7.43
N PRO A 62 3.17 24.32 -7.09
CA PRO A 62 2.87 22.95 -7.47
C PRO A 62 1.62 22.46 -6.75
N SER A 63 0.78 21.72 -7.47
CA SER A 63 -0.34 20.98 -6.89
C SER A 63 -0.17 19.50 -7.18
N THR A 64 -0.29 18.68 -6.14
CA THR A 64 -0.30 17.22 -6.21
C THR A 64 -1.71 16.65 -6.19
N HIS A 65 -2.72 17.51 -6.11
CA HIS A 65 -4.11 17.12 -6.06
C HIS A 65 -4.52 16.40 -7.34
N GLN A 66 -5.26 15.29 -7.21
CA GLN A 66 -5.73 14.49 -8.34
C GLN A 66 -7.12 13.94 -8.08
N THR A 67 -7.91 13.80 -9.14
CA THR A 67 -9.17 13.04 -9.09
C THR A 67 -8.95 11.67 -9.72
N PHE A 68 -9.25 10.62 -8.99
CA PHE A 68 -9.11 9.23 -9.44
C PHE A 68 -10.34 8.41 -9.03
N LEU A 69 -10.92 7.67 -9.98
CA LEU A 69 -12.14 6.87 -9.79
C LEU A 69 -13.31 7.66 -9.17
N GLY A 70 -13.47 8.93 -9.55
CA GLY A 70 -14.53 9.81 -9.06
C GLY A 70 -14.34 10.34 -7.63
N GLN A 71 -13.14 10.18 -7.06
CA GLN A 71 -12.78 10.74 -5.75
C GLN A 71 -11.57 11.66 -5.87
N SER A 72 -11.52 12.69 -5.04
CA SER A 72 -10.43 13.67 -5.01
C SER A 72 -9.44 13.37 -3.89
N PHE A 73 -8.16 13.29 -4.24
CA PHE A 73 -7.05 12.97 -3.34
C PHE A 73 -6.01 14.09 -3.35
N ASP A 74 -5.32 14.28 -2.22
CA ASP A 74 -4.33 15.36 -2.06
C ASP A 74 -2.95 14.98 -2.65
N LEU A 75 -2.72 13.68 -2.87
CA LEU A 75 -1.48 13.12 -3.39
C LEU A 75 -1.77 12.06 -4.47
N PRO A 76 -0.89 11.92 -5.48
CA PRO A 76 -1.09 11.00 -6.61
C PRO A 76 -0.62 9.57 -6.30
N PHE A 77 -0.70 9.14 -5.05
CA PHE A 77 -0.31 7.80 -4.61
C PHE A 77 -1.14 7.36 -3.41
N GLY A 78 -1.12 6.06 -3.11
CA GLY A 78 -1.81 5.47 -1.97
C GLY A 78 -1.01 4.34 -1.33
N ILE A 79 -1.58 3.76 -0.29
CA ILE A 79 -0.98 2.62 0.42
C ILE A 79 -1.41 1.33 -0.28
N ALA A 80 -0.41 0.63 -0.84
CA ALA A 80 -0.60 -0.65 -1.51
C ALA A 80 -0.99 -1.77 -0.52
N PRO A 81 -1.73 -2.80 -0.97
CA PRO A 81 -2.13 -3.90 -0.11
C PRO A 81 -0.91 -4.77 0.24
N VAL A 82 -0.62 -4.90 1.53
CA VAL A 82 0.40 -5.79 2.07
C VAL A 82 -0.26 -6.79 3.01
N GLY A 83 -0.11 -8.07 2.69
CA GLY A 83 -0.58 -9.17 3.53
C GLY A 83 0.18 -9.23 4.85
N LEU A 84 -0.49 -9.71 5.90
CA LEU A 84 0.11 -9.94 7.22
C LEU A 84 0.81 -8.69 7.80
N SER A 85 0.30 -7.49 7.53
CA SER A 85 0.93 -6.24 7.98
C SER A 85 1.03 -6.17 9.50
N GLY A 86 0.05 -6.72 10.22
CA GLY A 86 0.08 -6.87 11.68
C GLY A 86 1.26 -7.72 12.23
N ALA A 87 1.86 -8.59 11.41
CA ALA A 87 3.06 -9.33 11.78
C ALA A 87 4.34 -8.47 11.67
N ILE A 88 4.34 -7.47 10.77
CA ILE A 88 5.43 -6.51 10.60
C ILE A 88 5.47 -5.54 11.78
N TRP A 89 4.31 -5.00 12.14
CA TRP A 89 4.15 -4.12 13.28
C TRP A 89 2.76 -4.29 13.88
N PRO A 90 2.61 -4.33 15.22
CA PRO A 90 1.29 -4.43 15.85
C PRO A 90 0.36 -3.31 15.38
N ASP A 91 -0.86 -3.68 15.00
CA ASP A 91 -1.91 -2.75 14.56
C ASP A 91 -1.59 -1.95 13.27
N ALA A 92 -0.66 -2.45 12.44
CA ALA A 92 -0.23 -1.77 11.22
C ALA A 92 -1.39 -1.35 10.30
N GLU A 93 -2.40 -2.19 10.09
CA GLU A 93 -3.53 -1.87 9.21
C GLU A 93 -4.32 -0.66 9.69
N ARG A 94 -4.59 -0.55 11.01
CA ARG A 94 -5.31 0.61 11.57
C ARG A 94 -4.46 1.88 11.50
N ILE A 95 -3.16 1.77 11.77
CA ILE A 95 -2.22 2.89 11.67
C ILE A 95 -2.19 3.44 10.24
N LEU A 96 -2.01 2.56 9.26
CA LEU A 96 -1.96 2.93 7.84
C LEU A 96 -3.29 3.48 7.34
N ALA A 97 -4.42 2.86 7.70
CA ALA A 97 -5.75 3.35 7.32
C ALA A 97 -6.03 4.76 7.87
N ARG A 98 -5.64 5.02 9.13
CA ARG A 98 -5.80 6.34 9.77
C ARG A 98 -4.94 7.40 9.10
N GLU A 99 -3.67 7.10 8.84
CA GLU A 99 -2.77 8.05 8.17
C GLU A 99 -3.20 8.31 6.71
N ALA A 100 -3.73 7.30 6.03
CA ALA A 100 -4.28 7.47 4.69
C ALA A 100 -5.52 8.39 4.68
N ALA A 101 -6.46 8.18 5.61
CA ALA A 101 -7.63 9.05 5.76
C ALA A 101 -7.21 10.49 6.08
N LYS A 102 -6.29 10.67 7.03
CA LYS A 102 -5.75 11.98 7.43
C LYS A 102 -5.02 12.69 6.29
N SER A 103 -4.31 11.95 5.45
CA SER A 103 -3.56 12.51 4.32
C SER A 103 -4.39 12.58 3.03
N ASN A 104 -5.67 12.22 3.09
CA ASN A 104 -6.57 12.12 1.96
C ASN A 104 -5.97 11.35 0.77
N ILE A 105 -5.51 10.13 1.03
CA ILE A 105 -4.99 9.18 0.02
C ILE A 105 -5.70 7.83 0.10
N PRO A 106 -5.69 7.02 -0.98
CA PRO A 106 -6.23 5.67 -0.93
C PRO A 106 -5.48 4.76 0.04
N TYR A 107 -6.21 3.92 0.78
CA TYR A 107 -5.66 2.78 1.51
C TYR A 107 -6.27 1.49 0.98
N THR A 108 -5.43 0.53 0.57
CA THR A 108 -5.91 -0.77 0.08
C THR A 108 -5.68 -1.86 1.13
N LEU A 109 -6.76 -2.44 1.66
CA LEU A 109 -6.69 -3.58 2.57
C LEU A 109 -6.45 -4.88 1.78
N SER A 110 -5.52 -5.71 2.24
CA SER A 110 -5.27 -7.02 1.63
C SER A 110 -6.32 -8.07 2.03
N THR A 111 -6.64 -9.01 1.14
CA THR A 111 -7.42 -10.22 1.47
C THR A 111 -6.80 -11.00 2.64
N VAL A 112 -5.47 -10.99 2.77
CA VAL A 112 -4.71 -11.71 3.81
C VAL A 112 -4.17 -10.77 4.89
N ALA A 113 -4.91 -9.71 5.22
CA ALA A 113 -4.60 -8.80 6.31
C ALA A 113 -4.81 -9.42 7.70
N CYS A 114 -4.21 -8.84 8.75
CA CYS A 114 -4.40 -9.27 10.14
C CYS A 114 -5.65 -8.67 10.80
N GLN A 115 -6.34 -7.75 10.11
CA GLN A 115 -7.55 -7.07 10.59
C GLN A 115 -8.69 -7.29 9.60
N THR A 116 -9.93 -7.29 10.10
CA THR A 116 -11.10 -7.55 9.26
C THR A 116 -11.55 -6.29 8.49
N PRO A 117 -12.26 -6.44 7.35
CA PRO A 117 -12.85 -5.32 6.64
C PRO A 117 -13.73 -4.45 7.55
N GLU A 118 -14.55 -5.07 8.40
CA GLU A 118 -15.49 -4.39 9.30
C GLU A 118 -14.78 -3.51 10.34
N THR A 119 -13.55 -3.88 10.70
CA THR A 119 -12.72 -3.08 11.60
C THR A 119 -12.07 -1.90 10.88
N ILE A 120 -11.62 -2.10 9.64
CA ILE A 120 -10.78 -1.13 8.92
C ILE A 120 -11.61 -0.15 8.10
N GLY A 121 -12.69 -0.60 7.47
CA GLY A 121 -13.51 0.22 6.59
C GLY A 121 -14.00 1.54 7.22
N PRO A 122 -14.51 1.54 8.47
CA PRO A 122 -14.88 2.77 9.18
C PRO A 122 -13.70 3.74 9.42
N ILE A 123 -12.48 3.23 9.56
CA ILE A 123 -11.27 4.04 9.81
C ILE A 123 -10.81 4.73 8.52
N CYS A 124 -11.05 4.12 7.36
CA CYS A 124 -10.63 4.66 6.08
C CYS A 124 -11.39 5.91 5.63
N ASP A 125 -12.48 6.29 6.31
CA ASP A 125 -13.27 7.50 6.02
C ASP A 125 -13.69 7.62 4.54
N GLY A 126 -14.03 6.49 3.91
CA GLY A 126 -14.42 6.41 2.50
C GLY A 126 -13.27 6.29 1.48
N LYS A 127 -12.01 6.32 1.93
CA LYS A 127 -10.81 6.20 1.08
C LYS A 127 -10.30 4.74 1.01
N GLY A 128 -11.08 3.82 1.57
CA GLY A 128 -10.74 2.40 1.67
C GLY A 128 -11.01 1.66 0.36
N TRP A 129 -9.99 1.01 -0.16
CA TRP A 129 -10.06 0.03 -1.23
C TRP A 129 -9.80 -1.37 -0.66
N PHE A 130 -10.32 -2.39 -1.34
CA PHE A 130 -10.11 -3.77 -0.92
C PHE A 130 -9.44 -4.56 -2.03
N GLN A 131 -8.31 -5.20 -1.74
CA GLN A 131 -7.62 -6.09 -2.64
C GLN A 131 -8.20 -7.49 -2.52
N LEU A 132 -8.70 -8.04 -3.65
CA LEU A 132 -9.35 -9.34 -3.72
C LEU A 132 -8.51 -10.37 -4.47
N TYR A 133 -8.18 -11.47 -3.78
CA TYR A 133 -7.93 -12.76 -4.44
C TYR A 133 -9.25 -13.52 -4.53
N PRO A 134 -9.83 -13.71 -5.72
CA PRO A 134 -11.18 -14.26 -5.84
C PRO A 134 -11.22 -15.72 -5.36
N PRO A 135 -12.04 -16.04 -4.33
CA PRO A 135 -12.28 -17.43 -3.96
C PRO A 135 -12.87 -18.19 -5.15
N ARG A 136 -12.46 -19.45 -5.32
CA ARG A 136 -13.01 -20.33 -6.39
C ARG A 136 -14.51 -20.55 -6.19
N ASP A 137 -14.91 -20.80 -4.94
CA ASP A 137 -16.31 -20.98 -4.55
C ASP A 137 -17.13 -19.70 -4.79
N PRO A 138 -18.19 -19.74 -5.62
CA PRO A 138 -19.05 -18.59 -5.89
C PRO A 138 -19.77 -18.01 -4.68
N GLU A 139 -20.19 -18.85 -3.73
CA GLU A 139 -20.94 -18.38 -2.56
C GLU A 139 -20.00 -17.72 -1.55
N VAL A 140 -18.81 -18.27 -1.34
CA VAL A 140 -17.77 -17.61 -0.52
C VAL A 140 -17.38 -16.26 -1.13
N ARG A 141 -17.24 -16.21 -2.46
CA ARG A 141 -16.93 -14.96 -3.16
C ARG A 141 -18.05 -13.93 -3.01
N ARG A 142 -19.32 -14.34 -3.12
CA ARG A 142 -20.48 -13.45 -2.95
C ARG A 142 -20.56 -12.91 -1.51
N ASP A 143 -20.44 -13.79 -0.52
CA ASP A 143 -20.43 -13.40 0.90
C ASP A 143 -19.31 -12.39 1.18
N MET A 144 -18.09 -12.69 0.71
CA MET A 144 -16.95 -11.81 0.90
C MET A 144 -17.17 -10.41 0.30
N ILE A 145 -17.68 -10.32 -0.94
CA ILE A 145 -17.99 -9.04 -1.58
C ILE A 145 -19.07 -8.27 -0.78
N ASN A 146 -20.12 -8.94 -0.32
CA ASN A 146 -21.17 -8.32 0.48
C ASN A 146 -20.61 -7.75 1.78
N ARG A 147 -19.74 -8.50 2.48
CA ARG A 147 -19.08 -8.05 3.71
C ARG A 147 -18.18 -6.83 3.49
N ILE A 148 -17.38 -6.85 2.42
CA ILE A 148 -16.51 -5.73 2.05
C ILE A 148 -17.33 -4.48 1.74
N ALA A 149 -18.42 -4.61 0.98
CA ALA A 149 -19.32 -3.50 0.67
C ALA A 149 -20.00 -2.96 1.94
N ALA A 150 -20.50 -3.84 2.81
CA ALA A 150 -21.13 -3.46 4.09
C ALA A 150 -20.15 -2.76 5.04
N ALA A 151 -18.86 -3.10 4.98
CA ALA A 151 -17.81 -2.43 5.73
C ALA A 151 -17.45 -1.03 5.17
N GLY A 152 -18.03 -0.61 4.03
CA GLY A 152 -17.86 0.74 3.48
C GLY A 152 -16.76 0.86 2.41
N PHE A 153 -16.18 -0.25 1.96
CA PHE A 153 -15.23 -0.24 0.83
C PHE A 153 -15.99 -0.07 -0.48
N LYS A 154 -15.60 0.94 -1.27
CA LYS A 154 -16.26 1.31 -2.54
C LYS A 154 -15.47 0.91 -3.79
N THR A 155 -14.24 0.42 -3.61
CA THR A 155 -13.33 0.10 -4.70
C THR A 155 -12.71 -1.26 -4.46
N LEU A 156 -12.73 -2.10 -5.48
CA LEU A 156 -12.15 -3.44 -5.46
C LEU A 156 -10.93 -3.48 -6.38
N VAL A 157 -9.81 -3.98 -5.88
CA VAL A 157 -8.57 -4.22 -6.63
C VAL A 157 -8.42 -5.73 -6.81
N VAL A 158 -8.73 -6.24 -8.00
CA VAL A 158 -8.64 -7.68 -8.27
C VAL A 158 -7.20 -8.03 -8.65
N THR A 159 -6.55 -8.87 -7.84
CA THR A 159 -5.18 -9.30 -8.09
C THR A 159 -5.16 -10.64 -8.82
N VAL A 160 -4.57 -10.67 -10.02
CA VAL A 160 -4.62 -11.81 -10.95
C VAL A 160 -3.25 -12.43 -11.25
N ASP A 161 -2.18 -11.93 -10.62
CA ASP A 161 -0.78 -12.32 -10.89
C ASP A 161 -0.28 -13.50 -10.04
N ILE A 162 -1.12 -14.05 -9.14
CA ILE A 162 -0.81 -15.23 -8.32
C ILE A 162 -1.69 -16.42 -8.73
N PRO A 163 -1.38 -17.10 -9.85
CA PRO A 163 -2.09 -18.33 -10.23
C PRO A 163 -1.67 -19.54 -9.37
N ALA A 164 -0.49 -19.48 -8.72
CA ALA A 164 0.07 -20.52 -7.87
C ALA A 164 1.03 -19.92 -6.83
N PRO A 165 1.35 -20.63 -5.73
CA PRO A 165 2.33 -20.18 -4.74
C PRO A 165 3.68 -19.85 -5.40
N SER A 166 4.21 -18.66 -5.11
CA SER A 166 5.53 -18.24 -5.56
C SER A 166 6.65 -18.83 -4.69
N ARG A 167 7.83 -19.06 -5.28
CA ARG A 167 9.02 -19.50 -4.54
C ARG A 167 9.77 -18.28 -4.00
N ARG A 168 9.67 -18.05 -2.70
CA ARG A 168 10.32 -16.97 -1.93
C ARG A 168 11.09 -17.59 -0.78
#